data_AF-A0A4P8Q7L1-F1
#
_entry.id   AF-A0A4P8Q7L1-F1
#
_cell.length_a   1.000
_cell.length_b   1.000
_cell.length_c   1.000
_cell.angle_alpha   90.00
_cell.angle_beta   90.00
_cell.angle_gamma   90.00
#
_symmetry.space_group_name_H-M   'P 1'
#
loop_
_entity.id
_entity.type
_entity.pdbx_description
1 polymer ?
#
loop_
_entity_poly.entity_id
_entity_poly.type
_entity_poly.pdbx_seq_one_letter_code
_entity_poly.pdbx_strand_id
1 'polypeptide(L)'
;MSDLIISLVGARPEFASWDWVHDIRNASGEAGQEDVSRVASAFSLALAGEPAPAAMTIFITQDPGFPLWAKVMDGLFPGRRHLTAATPAMALTLLETARTG
;
A
#
# COMPACT_ATOMS: atom_id res chain seq x y z
N MET A 1 6.47 -3.02 -11.28
CA MET A 1 6.58 -2.47 -9.91
C MET A 1 6.19 -3.49 -8.84
N SER A 2 5.16 -4.30 -9.08
CA SER A 2 4.72 -5.42 -8.23
C SER A 2 5.88 -6.36 -7.82
N ASP A 3 6.69 -6.81 -8.78
CA ASP A 3 7.80 -7.76 -8.48
C ASP A 3 8.87 -7.19 -7.54
N LEU A 4 9.16 -5.88 -7.64
CA LEU A 4 10.10 -5.22 -6.72
C LEU A 4 9.56 -5.22 -5.30
N ILE A 5 8.27 -4.90 -5.13
CA ILE A 5 7.62 -4.89 -3.81
C ILE A 5 7.62 -6.30 -3.22
N ILE A 6 7.27 -7.32 -4.01
CA ILE A 6 7.27 -8.73 -3.59
C ILE A 6 8.67 -9.16 -3.15
N SER A 7 9.69 -8.86 -3.95
CA SER A 7 11.08 -9.18 -3.61
C SER A 7 11.52 -8.47 -2.33
N LEU A 8 11.08 -7.23 -2.13
CA LEU A 8 11.46 -6.41 -0.99
C LEU A 8 10.87 -6.95 0.32
N VAL A 9 9.58 -7.26 0.36
CA VAL A 9 8.95 -7.84 1.56
C VAL A 9 9.37 -9.30 1.79
N GLY A 10 9.68 -10.04 0.73
CA GLY A 10 10.23 -11.39 0.87
C GLY A 10 11.63 -11.41 1.48
N ALA A 11 12.47 -10.41 1.15
CA ALA A 11 13.81 -10.27 1.73
C ALA A 11 13.80 -9.65 3.14
N ARG A 12 12.82 -8.78 3.43
CA ARG A 12 12.65 -8.12 4.73
C ARG A 12 11.18 -8.13 5.16
N PRO A 13 10.71 -9.21 5.81
CA PRO A 13 9.30 -9.38 6.17
C PRO A 13 8.74 -8.26 7.04
N GLU A 14 9.56 -7.63 7.87
CA GLU A 14 9.18 -6.50 8.71
C GLU A 14 8.63 -5.32 7.88
N PHE A 15 8.99 -5.19 6.61
CA PHE A 15 8.48 -4.13 5.74
C PHE A 15 7.00 -4.27 5.40
N ALA A 16 6.45 -5.48 5.48
CA ALA A 16 5.01 -5.68 5.33
C ALA A 16 4.20 -5.00 6.46
N SER A 17 4.83 -4.68 7.60
CA SER A 17 4.21 -3.98 8.72
C SER A 17 4.31 -2.45 8.66
N TRP A 18 5.13 -1.90 7.76
CA TRP A 18 5.41 -0.47 7.73
C TRP A 18 4.29 0.34 7.09
N ASP A 19 4.27 1.64 7.33
CA ASP A 19 3.51 2.57 6.50
C ASP A 19 4.27 2.84 5.20
N TRP A 20 3.56 2.85 4.07
CA TRP A 20 4.12 3.04 2.74
C TRP A 20 3.56 4.29 2.10
N VAL A 21 4.42 5.04 1.41
CA VAL A 21 4.02 6.13 0.51
C VAL A 21 4.55 5.80 -0.87
N HIS A 22 3.65 5.64 -1.84
CA HIS A 22 3.99 5.35 -3.23
C HIS A 22 3.64 6.56 -4.09
N ASP A 23 4.65 7.17 -4.69
CA ASP A 23 4.42 8.17 -5.74
C ASP A 23 4.22 7.48 -7.09
N ILE A 24 2.98 7.45 -7.56
CA ILE A 24 2.59 6.77 -8.80
C ILE A 24 2.20 7.75 -9.91
N ARG A 25 2.39 9.07 -9.70
CA ARG A 25 2.02 10.10 -10.68
C ARG A 25 2.72 9.93 -12.03
N ASN A 26 3.93 9.36 -12.03
CA ASN A 26 4.75 9.11 -13.22
C ASN A 26 4.93 7.61 -13.49
N ALA A 27 4.13 6.73 -12.88
CA ALA A 27 4.26 5.30 -13.11
C ALA A 27 3.89 4.97 -14.56
N SER A 28 4.80 4.33 -15.29
CA SER A 28 4.53 3.77 -16.61
C SER A 28 4.01 2.34 -16.47
N GLY A 29 2.79 2.09 -16.94
CA GLY A 29 2.15 0.77 -16.95
C GLY A 29 0.93 0.68 -16.05
N GLU A 30 -0.04 -0.13 -16.46
CA GLU A 30 -1.23 -0.43 -15.67
C GLU A 30 -0.90 -1.59 -14.73
N ALA A 31 -1.16 -1.41 -13.42
CA ALA A 31 -1.15 -2.52 -12.47
C ALA A 31 -2.56 -3.10 -12.43
N GLY A 32 -2.70 -4.34 -12.89
CA GLY A 32 -3.98 -5.03 -12.90
C GLY A 32 -4.35 -5.59 -11.53
N GLN A 33 -5.57 -6.13 -11.43
CA GLN A 33 -6.03 -6.85 -10.23
C GLN A 33 -5.10 -8.02 -9.86
N GLU A 34 -4.54 -8.71 -10.85
CA GLU A 34 -3.61 -9.83 -10.65
C GLU A 34 -2.31 -9.37 -9.97
N ASP A 35 -1.73 -8.25 -10.42
CA ASP A 35 -0.54 -7.67 -9.79
C ASP A 35 -0.79 -7.32 -8.32
N VAL A 36 -1.91 -6.67 -8.03
CA VAL A 36 -2.31 -6.31 -6.66
C VAL A 36 -2.49 -7.57 -5.81
N SER A 37 -3.10 -8.62 -6.36
CA SER A 37 -3.33 -9.88 -5.65
C SER A 37 -2.01 -10.60 -5.33
N ARG A 38 -1.04 -10.58 -6.25
CA ARG A 38 0.30 -11.13 -6.01
C ARG A 38 1.04 -10.39 -4.90
N VAL A 39 0.94 -9.05 -4.89
CA VAL A 39 1.53 -8.22 -3.82
C VAL A 39 0.85 -8.49 -2.48
N ALA A 40 -0.49 -8.56 -2.46
CA ALA A 40 -1.26 -8.88 -1.25
C ALA A 40 -0.85 -10.23 -0.64
N SER A 41 -0.73 -11.26 -1.48
CA SER A 41 -0.26 -12.58 -1.04
C SER A 41 1.14 -12.54 -0.43
N ALA A 42 2.06 -11.77 -1.03
CA ALA A 42 3.41 -11.61 -0.47
C ALA A 42 3.41 -10.92 0.90
N PHE A 43 2.56 -9.90 1.10
CA PHE A 43 2.39 -9.26 2.41
C PHE A 43 1.82 -10.22 3.45
N SER A 44 0.79 -11.00 3.10
CA SER A 44 0.22 -11.99 4.02
C SER A 44 1.24 -13.06 4.41
N LEU A 45 2.07 -13.53 3.47
CA LEU A 45 3.13 -14.49 3.76
C LEU A 45 4.22 -13.89 4.65
N ALA A 46 4.60 -12.64 4.41
CA ALA A 46 5.59 -11.94 5.23
C ALA A 46 5.14 -11.74 6.69
N LEU A 47 3.83 -11.67 6.93
CA LEU A 47 3.23 -11.52 8.27
C LEU A 47 2.71 -12.84 8.85
N ALA A 48 2.99 -13.98 8.23
CA ALA A 48 2.43 -15.26 8.64
C ALA A 48 2.81 -15.60 10.09
N GLY A 49 1.79 -15.74 10.95
CA GLY A 49 1.94 -16.04 12.37
C GLY A 49 1.86 -14.83 13.30
N GLU A 50 1.86 -13.60 12.75
CA GLU A 50 1.70 -12.36 13.50
C GLU A 50 0.32 -11.73 13.22
N PRO A 51 -0.31 -11.05 14.19
CA PRO A 51 -1.47 -10.23 13.92
C PRO A 51 -1.09 -9.14 12.90
N ALA A 52 -1.87 -9.00 11.83
CA ALA A 52 -1.62 -7.96 10.83
C ALA A 52 -1.64 -6.58 11.51
N PRO A 53 -0.51 -5.85 11.54
CA PRO A 53 -0.43 -4.60 12.26
C PRO A 53 -1.24 -3.53 11.52
N ALA A 54 -1.79 -2.59 12.28
CA ALA A 54 -2.46 -1.43 11.71
C ALA A 54 -1.44 -0.57 10.93
N ALA A 55 -1.50 -0.71 9.61
CA ALA A 55 -0.57 -0.06 8.69
C ALA A 55 -1.32 0.63 7.55
N MET A 56 -0.64 1.55 6.89
CA MET A 56 -1.21 2.35 5.81
C MET A 56 -0.36 2.30 4.56
N THR A 57 -1.03 2.36 3.41
CA THR A 57 -0.40 2.64 2.12
C THR A 57 -1.06 3.86 1.52
N ILE A 58 -0.28 4.90 1.25
CA ILE A 58 -0.76 6.13 0.63
C ILE A 58 -0.21 6.21 -0.79
N PHE A 59 -1.10 6.30 -1.76
CA PHE A 59 -0.76 6.52 -3.15
C PHE A 59 -0.83 8.01 -3.48
N ILE A 60 0.28 8.58 -3.92
CA ILE A 60 0.29 9.92 -4.49
C ILE A 60 -0.09 9.80 -5.96
N THR A 61 -1.25 10.31 -6.32
CA THR A 61 -1.84 10.18 -7.66
C THR A 61 -2.70 11.40 -8.00
N GLN A 62 -2.90 11.64 -9.30
CA GLN A 62 -3.84 12.63 -9.82
C GLN A 62 -5.09 11.96 -10.44
N ASP A 63 -5.14 10.63 -10.46
CA ASP A 63 -6.27 9.88 -11.00
C ASP A 63 -7.47 9.95 -10.03
N PRO A 64 -8.59 10.58 -10.44
CA PRO A 64 -9.78 10.71 -9.60
C PRO A 64 -10.52 9.38 -9.38
N GLY A 65 -10.26 8.35 -10.19
CA GLY A 65 -10.82 7.01 -10.02
C GLY A 65 -10.05 6.14 -9.03
N PHE A 66 -8.78 6.49 -8.76
CA PHE A 66 -7.91 5.70 -7.90
C PHE A 66 -8.39 5.52 -6.45
N PRO A 67 -9.09 6.48 -5.81
CA PRO A 67 -9.64 6.27 -4.46
C PRO A 67 -10.58 5.06 -4.36
N LEU A 68 -11.36 4.78 -5.42
CA LEU A 68 -12.21 3.59 -5.47
C LEU A 68 -11.36 2.33 -5.53
N TRP A 69 -10.28 2.34 -6.32
CA TRP A 69 -9.35 1.23 -6.42
C TRP A 69 -8.61 0.98 -5.11
N ALA A 70 -8.14 2.03 -4.43
CA ALA A 70 -7.56 1.94 -3.09
C ALA A 70 -8.53 1.27 -2.10
N LYS A 71 -9.83 1.59 -2.18
CA LYS A 71 -10.84 0.96 -1.33
C LYS A 71 -11.01 -0.54 -1.60
N VAL A 72 -10.88 -0.97 -2.86
CA VAL A 72 -10.85 -2.41 -3.21
C VAL A 72 -9.64 -3.09 -2.57
N MET A 73 -8.48 -2.43 -2.54
CA MET A 73 -7.27 -2.98 -1.92
C MET A 73 -7.41 -3.21 -0.41
N ASP A 74 -8.20 -2.42 0.32
CA ASP A 74 -8.47 -2.69 1.76
C ASP A 74 -8.98 -4.11 2.00
N GLY A 75 -9.73 -4.69 1.06
CA GLY A 75 -10.23 -6.07 1.15
C GLY A 75 -9.19 -7.15 0.87
N LEU A 76 -8.06 -6.78 0.26
CA LEU A 76 -6.99 -7.72 -0.14
C LEU A 76 -5.83 -7.74 0.87
N PHE A 77 -5.65 -6.68 1.66
CA PHE A 77 -4.58 -6.58 2.66
C PHE A 77 -5.17 -6.45 4.07
N PRO A 78 -5.36 -7.56 4.80
CA PRO A 78 -5.85 -7.53 6.18
C PRO A 78 -5.02 -6.58 7.06
N GLY A 79 -5.69 -5.76 7.87
CA GLY A 79 -5.04 -4.82 8.79
C GLY A 79 -4.44 -3.57 8.12
N ARG A 80 -4.46 -3.46 6.80
CA ARG A 80 -3.89 -2.33 6.05
C ARG A 80 -4.96 -1.47 5.39
N ARG A 81 -4.86 -0.15 5.59
CA ARG A 81 -5.72 0.84 4.91
C ARG A 81 -4.98 1.48 3.73
N HIS A 82 -5.68 1.68 2.62
CA HIS A 82 -5.16 2.35 1.44
C HIS A 82 -5.82 3.70 1.25
N LEU A 83 -5.01 4.74 1.13
CA LEU A 83 -5.46 6.11 0.94
C LEU A 83 -4.81 6.71 -0.29
N THR A 84 -5.34 7.85 -0.72
CA THR A 84 -4.79 8.64 -1.84
C THR A 84 -4.48 10.05 -1.39
N ALA A 85 -3.41 10.62 -1.94
CA ALA A 85 -3.05 12.02 -1.78
C ALA A 85 -2.71 12.63 -3.15
N ALA A 86 -2.94 13.93 -3.33
CA ALA A 86 -2.54 14.61 -4.56
C ALA A 86 -1.04 15.01 -4.55
N THR A 87 -0.44 15.13 -3.37
CA THR A 87 0.94 15.60 -3.19
C THR A 87 1.66 14.85 -2.07
N PRO A 88 3.01 14.85 -2.07
CA PRO A 88 3.80 14.31 -0.95
C PRO A 88 3.46 14.97 0.39
N ALA A 89 3.25 16.28 0.42
CA ALA A 89 2.90 16.99 1.65
C ALA A 89 1.58 16.49 2.25
N MET A 90 0.55 16.30 1.41
CA MET A 90 -0.72 15.73 1.85
C MET A 90 -0.58 14.29 2.35
N ALA A 91 0.26 13.47 1.69
CA ALA A 91 0.52 12.10 2.14
C ALA A 91 1.15 12.08 3.55
N LEU A 92 2.09 12.99 3.82
CA LEU A 92 2.70 13.11 5.15
C LEU A 92 1.68 13.54 6.20
N THR A 93 0.85 14.53 5.92
CA THR A 93 -0.24 14.95 6.84
C THR A 93 -1.20 13.80 7.16
N LEU A 94 -1.51 12.95 6.18
CA LEU A 94 -2.36 11.77 6.39
C LEU A 94 -1.69 10.73 7.31
N LEU A 95 -0.38 10.49 7.17
CA LEU A 95 0.37 9.60 8.07
C LEU A 95 0.34 10.11 9.51
N GLU A 96 0.65 11.40 9.69
CA GLU A 96 0.70 12.03 11.01
C GLU A 96 -0.67 11.96 11.70
N THR A 97 -1.74 12.33 10.98
CA THR A 97 -3.11 12.34 11.52
C THR A 97 -3.58 10.95 11.93
N ALA A 98 -3.21 9.91 11.17
CA ALA A 98 -3.63 8.55 11.47
C ALA A 98 -2.89 7.92 12.66
N ARG A 99 -1.75 8.50 13.07
CA ARG A 99 -0.94 8.02 14.20
C ARG A 99 -1.20 8.77 15.49
N THR A 100 -1.74 9.99 15.42
CA THR A 100 -2.12 10.80 16.59
C THR A 100 -3.60 10.70 16.97
N GLY A 101 -4.42 10.06 16.13
CA GLY A 101 -5.86 9.83 16.34
C GLY A 101 -6.20 8.52 17.03
#